data_AF-E1X5V9-F1
#
_entry.id   AF-E1X5V9-F1
#
_cell.length_a   1.000
_cell.length_b   1.000
_cell.length_c   1.000
_cell.angle_alpha   90.00
_cell.angle_beta   90.00
_cell.angle_gamma   90.00
#
_symmetry.space_group_name_H-M   'P 1'
#
loop_
_entity.id
_entity.type
_entity.pdbx_description
1 polymer ?
#
loop_
_entity_poly.entity_id
_entity_poly.type
_entity_poly.pdbx_seq_one_letter_code
_entity_poly.pdbx_strand_id
1 'polypeptide(L)'
;MALKKNFTQIPNEIFQSKTLSLKAIGIYAYLKYKSYCGNGQRLFPSQKGIMKDLKIGSDNTLRKLITELVENDFLTVKKGSIYTGNSQYKLLVPKKCGDNSS
;
A
#
# COMPACT_ATOMS: atom_id res chain seq x y z
N MET A 1 13.66 -15.06 -21.06
CA MET A 1 12.48 -14.90 -20.17
C MET A 1 11.69 -13.70 -20.69
N ALA A 2 10.55 -13.92 -21.34
CA ALA A 2 9.76 -12.83 -21.92
C ALA A 2 9.14 -11.99 -20.79
N LEU A 3 9.43 -10.69 -20.75
CA LEU A 3 8.80 -9.77 -19.81
C LEU A 3 7.31 -9.69 -20.17
N LYS A 4 6.45 -10.25 -19.33
CA LYS A 4 5.01 -10.10 -19.47
C LYS A 4 4.68 -8.62 -19.27
N LYS A 5 4.21 -7.94 -20.31
CA LYS A 5 3.88 -6.50 -20.32
C LYS A 5 2.62 -6.24 -19.46
N ASN A 6 2.78 -6.32 -18.15
CA ASN A 6 1.73 -6.01 -17.19
C ASN A 6 2.07 -4.69 -16.52
N PHE A 7 1.08 -3.82 -16.39
CA PHE A 7 1.21 -2.53 -15.72
C PHE A 7 0.29 -2.50 -14.52
N THR A 8 0.74 -1.87 -13.44
CA THR A 8 -0.09 -1.63 -12.26
C THR A 8 -0.73 -0.27 -12.41
N GLN A 9 -2.06 -0.23 -12.44
CA GLN A 9 -2.79 1.04 -12.43
C GLN A 9 -2.78 1.63 -11.02
N ILE A 10 -2.33 2.88 -10.93
CA ILE A 10 -2.23 3.66 -9.69
C ILE A 10 -3.17 4.87 -9.83
N PRO A 11 -4.03 5.16 -8.84
CA PRO A 11 -4.90 6.33 -8.89
C PRO A 11 -4.09 7.62 -8.83
N ASN A 12 -4.44 8.61 -9.66
CA ASN A 12 -3.75 9.91 -9.70
C ASN A 12 -3.85 10.68 -8.38
N GLU A 13 -4.88 10.41 -7.58
CA GLU A 13 -5.12 11.04 -6.29
C GLU A 13 -3.95 10.85 -5.32
N ILE A 14 -3.23 9.72 -5.40
CA ILE A 14 -2.04 9.49 -4.56
C ILE A 14 -0.90 10.45 -4.90
N PHE A 15 -0.81 10.90 -6.15
CA PHE A 15 0.17 11.88 -6.61
C PHE A 15 -0.28 13.32 -6.37
N GLN A 16 -1.58 13.55 -6.20
CA GLN A 16 -2.14 14.86 -5.87
C GLN A 16 -2.02 15.18 -4.38
N SER A 17 -1.84 14.18 -3.53
CA SER A 17 -1.54 14.37 -2.11
C SER A 17 -0.18 15.05 -1.94
N LYS A 18 -0.19 16.29 -1.47
CA LYS A 18 1.03 17.07 -1.16
C LYS A 18 1.76 16.59 0.10
N THR A 19 1.09 15.78 0.91
CA THR A 19 1.58 15.28 2.20
C THR A 19 2.32 13.96 2.06
N LEU A 20 2.21 13.27 0.92
CA LEU A 20 2.78 11.95 0.70
C LEU A 20 4.22 11.99 0.14
N SER A 21 5.12 11.31 0.84
CA SER A 21 6.48 11.06 0.42
C SER A 21 6.51 10.16 -0.82
N LEU A 22 7.44 10.42 -1.74
CA LEU A 22 7.67 9.60 -2.91
C LEU A 22 7.92 8.12 -2.55
N LYS A 23 8.53 7.86 -1.40
CA LYS A 23 8.75 6.50 -0.87
C LYS A 23 7.45 5.83 -0.43
N ALA A 24 6.51 6.59 0.13
CA ALA A 24 5.19 6.08 0.52
C ALA A 24 4.37 5.69 -0.72
N ILE A 25 4.42 6.51 -1.78
CA ILE A 25 3.81 6.19 -3.08
C ILE A 25 4.41 4.89 -3.66
N GLY A 26 5.73 4.71 -3.56
CA GLY A 26 6.41 3.48 -3.98
C GLY A 26 5.93 2.23 -3.24
N ILE A 27 5.69 2.34 -1.93
CA ILE A 27 5.11 1.25 -1.13
C ILE A 27 3.68 0.94 -1.60
N TYR A 28 2.85 1.96 -1.80
CA TYR A 28 1.49 1.77 -2.31
C TYR A 28 1.48 1.06 -3.67
N ALA A 29 2.33 1.51 -4.60
CA ALA A 29 2.47 0.90 -5.92
C ALA A 29 2.87 -0.58 -5.84
N TYR A 30 3.84 -0.89 -4.97
CA TYR A 30 4.28 -2.26 -4.73
C TYR A 30 3.16 -3.13 -4.14
N LEU A 31 2.43 -2.62 -3.15
CA LEU A 31 1.28 -3.31 -2.57
C LEU A 31 0.19 -3.54 -3.62
N LYS A 32 -0.09 -2.54 -4.47
CA LYS A 32 -1.06 -2.65 -5.56
C LYS A 32 -0.66 -3.72 -6.58
N TYR A 33 0.61 -3.77 -6.96
CA TYR A 33 1.18 -4.82 -7.82
C TYR A 33 0.99 -6.20 -7.20
N LYS A 34 1.27 -6.37 -5.90
CA LYS A 34 1.07 -7.64 -5.18
C LYS A 34 -0.42 -8.00 -4.99
N SER A 35 -1.33 -7.02 -5.01
CA SER A 35 -2.77 -7.23 -4.79
C SER A 35 -3.46 -7.95 -5.93
N TYR A 36 -2.96 -7.80 -7.16
CA TYR A 36 -3.54 -8.45 -8.34
C TYR A 36 -3.31 -9.97 -8.38
N CYS A 37 -2.64 -10.56 -7.38
CA CYS A 37 -2.34 -11.98 -7.35
C CYS A 37 -3.43 -12.86 -6.68
N GLY A 38 -4.50 -12.29 -6.11
CA GLY A 38 -5.56 -13.12 -5.53
C GLY A 38 -6.74 -12.33 -4.97
N ASN A 39 -7.89 -12.49 -5.61
CA ASN A 39 -9.29 -12.26 -5.23
C ASN A 39 -9.68 -11.49 -3.94
N GLY A 40 -8.94 -10.46 -3.53
CA GLY A 40 -9.28 -9.67 -2.36
C GLY A 40 -8.46 -8.39 -2.26
N GLN A 41 -9.11 -7.29 -1.90
CA GLN A 41 -8.48 -6.01 -1.53
C GLN A 41 -7.58 -6.10 -0.28
N ARG A 42 -7.22 -7.31 0.15
CA ARG A 42 -6.52 -7.63 1.40
C ARG A 42 -5.21 -8.33 1.06
N LEU A 43 -4.14 -7.82 1.66
CA LEU A 43 -2.76 -8.20 1.42
C LEU A 43 -2.12 -8.62 2.73
N PHE A 44 -1.27 -9.65 2.69
CA PHE A 44 -0.54 -10.13 3.87
C PHE A 44 1.00 -10.15 3.68
N PRO A 45 1.62 -9.19 2.96
CA PRO A 45 3.07 -9.16 2.81
C PRO A 45 3.74 -8.96 4.17
N SER A 46 4.80 -9.71 4.40
CA SER A 46 5.65 -9.49 5.57
C SER A 46 6.41 -8.17 5.43
N GLN A 47 6.60 -7.44 6.54
CA GLN A 47 7.39 -6.20 6.53
C GLN A 47 8.80 -6.43 5.97
N LYS A 48 9.41 -7.57 6.31
CA LYS A 48 10.72 -7.99 5.77
C LYS A 48 10.70 -8.20 4.25
N GLY A 49 9.61 -8.71 3.68
CA GLY A 49 9.46 -8.87 2.23
C GLY A 49 9.40 -7.54 1.50
N ILE A 50 8.59 -6.61 2.03
CA ILE A 50 8.50 -5.23 1.51
C ILE A 50 9.88 -4.55 1.56
N MET A 51 10.60 -4.69 2.67
CA MET A 51 11.93 -4.09 2.83
C MET A 51 12.95 -4.66 1.84
N LYS A 52 12.94 -5.97 1.60
CA LYS A 52 13.85 -6.61 0.64
C LYS A 52 13.56 -6.14 -0.78
N ASP A 53 12.29 -6.13 -1.19
CA ASP A 53 11.90 -5.80 -2.56
C ASP A 53 12.09 -4.30 -2.87
N LEU A 54 11.81 -3.42 -1.90
CA LEU A 54 11.98 -1.97 -2.05
C LEU A 54 13.35 -1.44 -1.57
N LYS A 55 14.25 -2.34 -1.14
CA LYS A 55 15.57 -2.00 -0.56
C LYS A 55 15.50 -0.94 0.55
N ILE A 56 14.50 -1.05 1.42
CA ILE A 56 14.35 -0.16 2.59
C ILE A 56 15.27 -0.66 3.69
N GLY A 57 16.25 0.17 4.09
CA GLY A 57 17.27 -0.21 5.06
C GLY A 57 16.83 -0.21 6.53
N SER A 58 15.68 0.37 6.87
CA SER A 58 15.22 0.48 8.27
C SER A 58 13.73 0.18 8.42
N ASP A 59 13.39 -0.62 9.43
CA ASP A 59 12.02 -0.94 9.82
C ASP A 59 11.26 0.30 10.32
N ASN A 60 11.95 1.22 10.98
CA ASN A 60 11.36 2.48 11.45
C ASN A 60 10.91 3.34 10.28
N THR A 61 11.74 3.42 9.23
CA THR A 61 11.38 4.13 7.98
C THR A 61 10.17 3.49 7.31
N LEU A 62 10.13 2.16 7.22
CA LEU A 62 8.96 1.45 6.68
C LEU A 62 7.70 1.78 7.48
N ARG A 63 7.77 1.71 8.81
CA ARG A 63 6.64 2.00 9.70
C ARG A 63 6.13 3.42 9.53
N LYS A 64 7.02 4.42 9.47
CA LYS A 64 6.65 5.82 9.23
C LYS A 64 5.90 6.00 7.91
N LEU A 65 6.43 5.44 6.82
CA LEU A 65 5.80 5.52 5.51
C LEU A 65 4.44 4.80 5.45
N ILE A 66 4.31 3.68 6.19
CA ILE A 66 3.02 2.99 6.32
C ILE A 66 2.03 3.84 7.10
N THR A 67 2.45 4.44 8.23
CA THR A 67 1.60 5.34 9.02
C THR A 67 1.14 6.53 8.18
N GLU A 68 2.03 7.11 7.38
CA GLU A 68 1.72 8.21 6.47
C GLU A 68 0.64 7.81 5.43
N LEU A 69 0.72 6.61 4.88
CA LEU A 69 -0.33 6.08 3.99
C LEU A 69 -1.67 5.83 4.71
N VAL A 70 -1.63 5.51 6.01
CA VAL A 70 -2.82 5.32 6.84
C VAL A 70 -3.47 6.65 7.18
N GLU A 71 -2.67 7.67 7.52
CA GLU A 71 -3.15 9.03 7.82
C GLU A 71 -3.80 9.71 6.62
N ASN A 72 -3.36 9.37 5.41
CA ASN A 72 -3.92 9.89 4.16
C ASN A 72 -5.05 9.00 3.58
N ASP A 73 -5.60 8.05 4.36
CA ASP A 73 -6.70 7.16 3.96
C ASP A 73 -6.45 6.33 2.68
N PHE A 74 -5.20 6.12 2.28
CA PHE A 74 -4.84 5.25 1.15
C PHE A 74 -4.63 3.79 1.57
N LEU A 75 -4.39 3.55 2.87
CA LEU A 75 -4.06 2.24 3.40
C LEU A 75 -4.72 2.02 4.76
N THR A 76 -5.35 0.87 4.98
CA THR A 76 -5.76 0.44 6.32
C THR A 76 -4.92 -0.76 6.73
N VAL A 77 -4.24 -0.66 7.88
CA VAL A 77 -3.43 -1.76 8.42
C VAL A 77 -4.14 -2.38 9.62
N LYS A 78 -4.48 -3.66 9.51
CA LYS A 78 -4.89 -4.48 10.66
C LYS A 78 -3.67 -5.30 11.10
N LYS A 79 -3.07 -4.91 12.22
CA LYS A 79 -1.97 -5.68 12.81
C LYS A 79 -2.51 -7.06 13.19
N GLY A 80 -1.82 -8.11 12.74
CA GLY A 80 -2.11 -9.46 13.19
C GLY A 80 -1.73 -9.58 14.68
N SER A 81 -2.44 -10.44 15.41
CA SER A 81 -2.03 -10.83 16.76
C SER A 81 -0.67 -11.53 16.70
N ILE A 82 0.11 -11.42 17.78
CA ILE A 82 1.39 -12.13 17.97
C ILE A 82 1.25 -13.63 17.63
N TYR A 83 0.06 -14.19 17.87
CA TYR A 83 -0.27 -15.60 17.64
C TYR A 83 -0.84 -15.94 16.26
N THR A 84 -1.31 -14.96 15.48
CA THR A 84 -2.15 -15.21 14.28
C THR A 84 -1.52 -14.72 12.97
N GLY A 85 -0.24 -14.33 12.99
CA GLY A 85 0.56 -14.12 11.79
C GLY A 85 0.55 -12.69 11.24
N ASN A 86 0.93 -12.56 9.96
CA ASN A 86 1.29 -11.29 9.32
C ASN A 86 0.20 -10.21 9.41
N SER A 87 0.62 -8.94 9.52
CA SER A 87 -0.27 -7.78 9.39
C SER A 87 -1.03 -7.81 8.06
N GLN A 88 -2.32 -7.51 8.12
CA GLN A 88 -3.19 -7.38 6.97
C GLN A 88 -3.20 -5.93 6.51
N TYR A 89 -2.99 -5.72 5.21
CA TYR A 89 -3.00 -4.44 4.55
C TYR A 89 -4.23 -4.41 3.63
N LYS A 90 -5.12 -3.45 3.83
CA LYS A 90 -6.24 -3.20 2.93
C LYS A 90 -5.96 -1.92 2.16
N LEU A 91 -5.85 -2.02 0.84
CA LEU A 91 -5.73 -0.86 -0.01
C LEU A 91 -7.10 -0.18 -0.07
N LEU A 92 -7.14 1.08 0.34
CA LEU A 92 -8.29 1.92 0.10
C LEU A 92 -8.09 2.57 -1.27
N VAL A 93 -9.06 2.37 -2.16
CA VAL A 93 -9.18 3.27 -3.31
C VAL A 93 -9.84 4.51 -2.73
N PRO A 94 -9.22 5.69 -2.86
CA PRO A 94 -9.83 6.90 -2.34
C PRO A 94 -11.22 7.03 -2.98
N LYS A 95 -12.23 7.23 -2.12
CA LYS A 95 -13.56 7.54 -2.62
C LYS A 95 -13.47 8.92 -3.24
N LYS A 96 -13.93 9.02 -4.48
CA LYS A 96 -14.21 10.29 -5.15
C LYS A 96 -14.88 11.23 -4.12
N CYS A 97 -14.22 12.32 -3.76
CA CYS A 97 -14.87 13.38 -3.00
C CYS A 97 -15.91 14.00 -3.96
N GLY A 98 -17.16 13.59 -3.82
CA GLY A 98 -18.25 14.08 -4.67
C GLY A 98 -19.44 13.14 -4.75
N ASP A 99 -20.05 12.80 -3.61
CA ASP A 99 -21.46 12.45 -3.53
C ASP A 99 -22.11 13.36 -2.47
N ASN A 100 -22.23 14.66 -2.81
CA ASN A 100 -23.21 15.54 -2.19
C ASN A 100 -24.49 15.46 -3.02
N SER A 101 -25.46 14.66 -2.58
CA SER A 101 -26.88 14.75 -2.90
C SER A 101 -27.60 13.83 -1.90
N SER A 102 -28.13 14.36 -0.80
CA SER A 102 -29.50 14.93 -0.70
C SER A 102 -30.58 13.92 -1.04
#